data_AF-A0A5B8BZ46-F1
#
_entry.id   AF-A0A5B8BZ46-F1
#
_cell.length_a   1.000
_cell.length_b   1.000
_cell.length_c   1.000
_cell.angle_alpha   90.00
_cell.angle_beta   90.00
_cell.angle_gamma   90.00
#
_symmetry.space_group_name_H-M   'P 1'
#
loop_
_entity.id
_entity.type
_entity.pdbx_description
1 polymer ?
#
loop_
_entity_poly.entity_id
_entity_poly.type
_entity_poly.pdbx_seq_one_letter_code
_entity_poly.pdbx_strand_id
1 'polypeptide(L)'
;MKKVTVIAPTGAGVSAPAQLKLTAEQAKRRAHLLKPGKGKGSYEVAGSGSVMFKCGETFQIDQPDRLSRALFDWEEPKKKAAAKKAVDADAAAKAKAAAEAEAKKKADAEAAANAASGGGSSS
;
A
#
# COMPACT_ATOMS: atom_id res chain seq x y z
N MET A 1 -8.66 -24.11 -0.66
CA MET A 1 -8.40 -22.72 -0.20
C MET A 1 -9.06 -21.73 -1.15
N LYS A 2 -9.86 -20.79 -0.64
CA LYS A 2 -10.45 -19.68 -1.41
C LYS A 2 -9.62 -18.42 -1.27
N LYS A 3 -9.58 -17.60 -2.32
CA LYS A 3 -8.91 -16.30 -2.33
C LYS A 3 -9.86 -15.25 -1.74
N VAL A 4 -9.36 -14.46 -0.81
CA VAL A 4 -10.11 -13.42 -0.11
C VAL A 4 -9.32 -12.12 -0.10
N THR A 5 -10.03 -11.00 -0.22
CA THR A 5 -9.45 -9.65 -0.15
C THR A 5 -10.03 -8.93 1.04
N VAL A 6 -9.17 -8.27 1.81
CA VAL A 6 -9.61 -7.45 2.94
C VAL A 6 -10.20 -6.15 2.43
N ILE A 7 -11.46 -5.88 2.75
CA ILE A 7 -12.16 -4.64 2.39
C ILE A 7 -12.30 -3.68 3.57
N ALA A 8 -12.20 -4.18 4.80
CA ALA A 8 -12.33 -3.34 5.98
C ALA A 8 -11.09 -2.45 6.19
N PRO A 9 -11.29 -1.18 6.61
CA PRO A 9 -10.20 -0.26 6.90
C PRO A 9 -9.38 -0.69 8.14
N THR A 10 -10.00 -1.38 9.11
CA THR A 10 -9.37 -1.84 10.35
C THR A 10 -9.98 -3.16 10.83
N GLY A 11 -9.26 -3.90 11.69
CA GLY A 11 -9.82 -5.04 12.44
C GLY A 11 -10.03 -6.34 11.67
N ALA A 12 -9.60 -6.43 10.41
CA ALA A 12 -9.69 -7.66 9.62
C ALA A 12 -8.64 -8.70 10.10
N GLY A 13 -9.05 -9.53 11.05
CA GLY A 13 -8.25 -10.62 11.61
C GLY A 13 -8.70 -11.99 11.14
N VAL A 14 -7.73 -12.90 10.96
CA VAL A 14 -7.99 -14.34 10.84
C VAL A 14 -7.54 -15.01 12.13
N SER A 15 -8.48 -15.62 12.85
CA SER A 15 -8.22 -16.33 14.10
C SER A 15 -7.89 -17.80 13.85
N ALA A 16 -7.08 -18.38 14.74
CA ALA A 16 -6.78 -19.80 14.75
C ALA A 16 -8.02 -20.68 15.05
N PRO A 17 -8.00 -21.98 14.69
CA PRO A 17 -7.06 -22.59 13.76
C PRO A 17 -7.42 -22.21 12.32
N ALA A 18 -6.44 -21.76 11.53
CA ALA A 18 -6.64 -21.44 10.12
C ALA A 18 -5.37 -21.66 9.31
N GLN A 19 -5.52 -22.21 8.10
CA GLN A 19 -4.42 -22.37 7.15
C GLN A 19 -4.52 -21.29 6.06
N LEU A 20 -3.42 -20.56 5.88
CA LEU A 20 -3.29 -19.41 5.01
C LEU A 20 -2.25 -19.66 3.94
N LYS A 21 -2.49 -19.20 2.71
CA LYS A 21 -1.45 -19.05 1.69
C LYS A 21 -1.12 -17.57 1.53
N LEU A 22 0.12 -17.23 1.83
CA LEU A 22 0.61 -15.86 1.89
C LEU A 22 1.79 -15.68 0.93
N THR A 23 2.00 -14.46 0.47
CA THR A 23 3.25 -14.09 -0.22
C THR A 23 4.41 -14.11 0.77
N ALA A 24 5.65 -14.24 0.27
CA ALA A 24 6.84 -14.27 1.11
C ALA A 24 6.96 -13.02 2.00
N GLU A 25 6.61 -11.85 1.46
CA GLU A 25 6.62 -10.58 2.22
C GLU A 25 5.54 -10.55 3.31
N GLN A 26 4.32 -10.97 2.99
CA GLN A 26 3.23 -11.04 3.97
C GLN A 26 3.56 -11.99 5.12
N ALA A 27 4.15 -13.14 4.80
CA ALA A 27 4.59 -14.11 5.78
C ALA A 27 5.74 -13.57 6.65
N LYS A 28 6.73 -12.92 6.04
CA LYS A 28 7.87 -12.32 6.77
C LYS A 28 7.42 -11.30 7.82
N ARG A 29 6.45 -10.45 7.49
CA ARG A 29 5.89 -9.44 8.44
C ARG A 29 5.20 -10.07 9.65
N ARG A 30 4.75 -11.32 9.53
CA ARG A 30 3.89 -12.02 10.51
C ARG A 30 4.51 -13.33 10.97
N ALA A 31 5.81 -13.52 10.75
CA ALA A 31 6.49 -14.80 10.99
C ALA A 31 6.38 -15.25 12.46
N HIS A 32 6.23 -14.31 13.39
CA HIS A 32 6.03 -14.59 14.82
C HIS A 32 4.66 -15.19 15.17
N LEU A 33 3.64 -15.04 14.31
CA LEU A 33 2.29 -15.58 14.51
C LEU A 33 2.01 -16.81 13.63
N LEU A 34 2.90 -17.09 12.68
CA LEU A 34 2.70 -18.08 11.63
C LEU A 34 3.63 -19.25 11.84
N LYS A 35 3.09 -20.46 11.80
CA LYS A 35 3.87 -21.69 11.69
C LYS A 35 3.94 -22.13 10.22
N PRO A 36 5.02 -22.79 9.80
CA PRO A 36 5.07 -23.41 8.48
C PRO A 36 3.94 -24.44 8.36
N GLY A 37 3.10 -24.28 7.34
CA GLY A 37 1.98 -25.17 7.07
C GLY A 37 2.35 -26.31 6.13
N LYS A 38 1.33 -27.07 5.69
CA LYS A 38 1.50 -28.16 4.74
C LYS A 38 1.75 -27.61 3.33
N GLY A 39 3.03 -27.43 2.98
CA GLY A 39 3.50 -27.04 1.63
C GLY A 39 4.08 -25.63 1.52
N LYS A 40 4.75 -25.37 0.38
CA LYS A 40 5.44 -24.10 0.13
C LYS A 40 4.47 -22.91 0.08
N GLY A 41 4.76 -21.88 0.88
CA GLY A 41 3.95 -20.66 0.98
C GLY A 41 2.63 -20.85 1.73
N SER A 42 2.42 -22.02 2.34
CA SER A 42 1.31 -22.30 3.25
C SER A 42 1.78 -22.07 4.68
N TYR A 43 0.97 -21.39 5.47
CA TYR A 43 1.24 -21.03 6.86
C TYR A 43 0.02 -21.36 7.72
N GLU A 44 0.26 -21.85 8.91
CA GLU A 44 -0.77 -22.12 9.90
C GLU A 44 -0.78 -20.99 10.94
N VAL A 45 -1.96 -20.45 11.23
CA VAL A 45 -2.18 -19.61 12.39
C VAL A 45 -2.36 -20.53 13.60
N ALA A 46 -1.31 -20.65 14.40
CA ALA A 46 -1.26 -21.60 15.51
C ALA A 46 -1.67 -20.95 16.84
N GLY A 47 -2.23 -21.75 17.75
CA GLY A 47 -2.60 -21.33 19.11
C GLY A 47 -3.95 -20.60 19.17
N SER A 48 -4.06 -19.60 20.07
CA SER A 48 -5.21 -18.68 20.20
C SER A 48 -4.98 -17.34 19.47
N GLY A 49 -3.94 -17.27 18.62
CA GLY A 49 -3.54 -16.07 17.92
C GLY A 49 -4.51 -15.64 16.82
N SER A 50 -4.46 -14.35 16.47
CA SER A 50 -5.15 -13.81 15.30
C SER A 50 -4.17 -13.03 14.44
N VAL A 51 -4.21 -13.25 13.13
CA VAL A 51 -3.36 -12.55 12.16
C VAL A 51 -4.15 -11.41 11.55
N MET A 52 -3.68 -10.19 11.76
CA MET A 52 -4.30 -8.99 11.19
C MET A 52 -3.78 -8.67 9.80
N PHE A 53 -4.71 -8.27 8.95
CA PHE A 53 -4.47 -7.82 7.57
C PHE A 53 -4.89 -6.36 7.40
N LYS A 54 -4.18 -5.67 6.52
CA LYS A 54 -4.49 -4.31 6.09
C LYS A 54 -5.53 -4.35 4.96
N CYS A 55 -6.30 -3.28 4.83
CA CYS A 55 -7.20 -3.09 3.69
C CYS A 55 -6.46 -3.26 2.36
N GLY A 56 -7.06 -4.00 1.44
CA GLY A 56 -6.49 -4.32 0.13
C GLY A 56 -5.50 -5.49 0.12
N GLU A 57 -5.15 -6.08 1.27
CA GLU A 57 -4.38 -7.32 1.27
C GLU A 57 -5.23 -8.50 0.80
N THR A 58 -4.63 -9.32 -0.04
CA THR A 58 -5.24 -10.53 -0.58
C THR A 58 -4.45 -11.75 -0.12
N PHE A 59 -5.15 -12.81 0.27
CA PHE A 59 -4.57 -14.09 0.68
C PHE A 59 -5.51 -15.25 0.35
N GLN A 60 -5.03 -16.49 0.50
CA GLN A 60 -5.91 -17.66 0.42
C GLN A 60 -6.10 -18.27 1.80
N ILE A 61 -7.31 -18.74 2.09
CA ILE A 61 -7.67 -19.40 3.36
C ILE A 61 -8.41 -20.71 3.10
N ASP A 62 -8.18 -21.70 3.96
CA ASP A 62 -8.87 -22.99 3.88
C ASP A 62 -10.36 -22.91 4.27
N GLN A 63 -10.68 -22.20 5.35
CA GLN A 63 -12.03 -22.04 5.91
C GLN A 63 -12.55 -20.60 5.77
N PRO A 64 -12.92 -20.15 4.56
CA PRO A 64 -13.41 -18.79 4.32
C PRO A 64 -14.75 -18.51 4.99
N ASP A 65 -15.58 -19.53 5.24
CA ASP A 65 -16.89 -19.39 5.87
C ASP A 65 -16.81 -18.91 7.33
N ARG A 66 -15.63 -18.97 7.95
CA ARG A 66 -15.36 -18.40 9.29
C ARG A 66 -15.04 -16.91 9.25
N LEU A 67 -14.88 -16.33 8.07
CA LEU A 67 -14.60 -14.90 7.89
C LEU A 67 -15.90 -14.11 7.71
N SER A 68 -15.96 -12.94 8.34
CA SER A 68 -17.09 -12.03 8.14
C SER A 68 -17.04 -11.40 6.75
N ARG A 69 -18.13 -11.55 5.98
CA ARG A 69 -18.31 -10.89 4.68
C ARG A 69 -18.29 -9.36 4.76
N ALA A 70 -18.50 -8.78 5.94
CA ALA A 70 -18.36 -7.34 6.16
C ALA A 70 -16.89 -6.88 6.13
N LEU A 71 -15.94 -7.78 6.40
CA LEU A 71 -14.53 -7.47 6.49
C LEU A 71 -13.73 -8.00 5.29
N PHE A 72 -14.24 -9.04 4.64
CA PHE A 72 -13.58 -9.74 3.56
C PHE A 72 -14.51 -9.92 2.37
N ASP A 73 -14.02 -9.53 1.20
CA ASP A 73 -14.64 -9.85 -0.08
C ASP A 73 -14.08 -11.18 -0.58
N TRP A 74 -14.97 -12.10 -0.94
CA TRP A 74 -14.60 -13.39 -1.49
C TRP A 74 -14.59 -13.23 -3.00
N GLU A 75 -13.45 -13.49 -3.65
CA GLU A 75 -13.45 -13.64 -5.10
C GLU A 75 -14.26 -14.90 -5.42
N GLU A 76 -15.57 -14.74 -5.65
CA GLU A 76 -16.28 -15.61 -6.58
C GLU A 76 -15.48 -15.57 -7.89
N PRO A 77 -15.34 -16.70 -8.61
CA PRO A 77 -14.52 -16.78 -9.82
C PRO A 77 -15.15 -15.98 -10.98
N LYS A 78 -15.22 -14.65 -10.87
CA LYS A 78 -15.45 -13.73 -11.97
C LYS A 78 -14.09 -13.36 -12.53
N LYS A 79 -13.77 -14.07 -13.62
CA LYS A 79 -12.74 -13.75 -14.62
C LYS A 79 -12.12 -12.34 -14.45
N LYS A 80 -10.83 -12.32 -14.13
CA LYS A 80 -9.83 -11.29 -14.50
C LYS A 80 -10.38 -9.88 -14.74
N ALA A 81 -10.33 -8.98 -13.74
CA ALA A 81 -10.14 -7.54 -13.97
C ALA A 81 -9.99 -6.76 -12.66
N ALA A 82 -8.75 -6.59 -12.16
CA ALA A 82 -8.36 -5.42 -11.34
C ALA A 82 -6.85 -5.43 -11.04
N ALA A 83 -6.03 -5.61 -12.07
CA ALA A 83 -4.73 -4.96 -12.05
C ALA A 83 -4.96 -3.46 -12.32
N LYS A 84 -4.19 -2.57 -11.69
CA LYS A 84 -4.07 -1.12 -11.97
C LYS A 84 -4.93 -0.10 -11.17
N LYS A 85 -4.94 -0.14 -9.84
CA LYS A 85 -5.30 1.07 -9.06
C LYS A 85 -4.41 1.43 -7.86
N ALA A 86 -3.34 0.68 -7.59
CA ALA A 86 -2.41 1.01 -6.49
C ALA A 86 -1.12 1.73 -6.93
N VAL A 87 -0.89 1.93 -8.23
CA VAL A 87 0.33 2.57 -8.75
C VAL A 87 0.15 4.09 -8.97
N ASP A 88 -1.06 4.63 -8.86
CA ASP A 88 -1.34 6.04 -9.15
C ASP A 88 -1.16 6.98 -7.94
N ALA A 89 -1.18 6.45 -6.71
CA ALA A 89 -1.04 7.29 -5.51
C ALA A 89 0.42 7.68 -5.19
N ASP A 90 1.42 6.91 -5.66
CA ASP A 90 2.83 7.18 -5.38
C ASP A 90 3.47 8.12 -6.43
N ALA A 91 2.95 8.14 -7.66
CA ALA A 91 3.44 9.02 -8.72
C ALA A 91 3.01 10.49 -8.53
N ALA A 92 1.83 10.74 -7.95
CA ALA A 92 1.32 12.08 -7.72
C ALA A 92 2.07 12.84 -6.60
N ALA A 93 2.64 12.12 -5.62
CA ALA A 93 3.39 12.74 -4.52
C ALA A 93 4.80 13.20 -4.95
N LYS A 94 5.42 12.51 -5.92
CA LYS A 94 6.79 12.84 -6.37
C LYS A 94 6.86 13.95 -7.42
N ALA A 95 5.76 14.22 -8.14
CA ALA A 95 5.71 15.27 -9.15
C ALA A 95 5.49 16.68 -8.56
N LYS A 96 4.87 16.80 -7.38
CA LYS A 96 4.62 18.12 -6.76
C LYS A 96 5.85 18.73 -6.07
N ALA A 97 6.81 17.90 -5.64
CA ALA A 97 8.03 18.37 -4.98
C ALA A 97 9.12 18.90 -5.96
N ALA A 98 9.06 18.51 -7.24
CA ALA A 98 10.04 18.97 -8.23
C ALA A 98 9.71 20.35 -8.82
N ALA A 99 8.44 20.76 -8.81
CA ALA A 99 8.00 22.04 -9.41
C ALA A 99 8.29 23.27 -8.52
N GLU A 100 8.34 23.12 -7.20
CA GLU A 100 8.62 24.25 -6.28
C GLU A 100 10.12 24.60 -6.17
N ALA A 101 11.03 23.70 -6.58
CA ALA A 101 12.47 23.95 -6.50
C ALA A 101 13.02 24.82 -7.66
N GLU A 102 12.38 24.79 -8.84
CA GLU A 102 12.87 25.54 -10.01
C GLU A 102 12.40 27.01 -10.04
N ALA A 103 11.28 27.33 -9.39
CA ALA A 103 10.74 28.69 -9.36
C ALA A 103 11.61 29.66 -8.53
N LYS A 104 12.35 29.16 -7.53
CA LYS A 104 13.19 30.02 -6.67
C LYS A 104 14.54 30.39 -7.29
N LYS A 105 14.99 29.70 -8.34
CA LYS A 105 16.27 30.01 -9.02
C LYS A 105 16.17 31.09 -10.10
N LYS A 106 14.97 31.39 -10.61
CA LYS A 106 14.79 32.40 -11.66
C LYS A 106 14.51 33.82 -11.14
N ALA A 107 14.08 33.95 -9.89
CA ALA A 107 13.81 35.26 -9.28
C ALA A 107 15.09 36.00 -8.81
N ASP A 108 16.16 35.27 -8.48
CA ASP A 108 17.41 35.86 -7.95
C ASP A 108 18.35 36.39 -9.05
N ALA A 109 18.13 35.99 -10.31
CA ALA A 109 18.96 36.45 -11.44
C ALA A 109 18.50 37.79 -12.04
N GLU A 110 17.23 38.19 -11.86
CA GLU A 110 16.70 39.41 -12.46
C GLU A 110 16.87 40.66 -11.56
N ALA A 111 17.13 40.47 -10.26
CA ALA A 111 17.42 41.56 -9.32
C ALA A 111 18.82 42.18 -9.48
N ALA A 112 19.76 41.51 -10.16
CA ALA A 112 21.12 42.03 -10.37
C ALA A 112 21.26 42.94 -11.61
N ALA A 113 20.29 42.91 -12.54
CA ALA A 113 20.40 43.64 -13.81
C ALA A 113 19.86 45.08 -13.75
N ASN A 114 19.03 45.43 -12.76
CA ASN A 114 18.38 46.75 -12.69
C ASN A 114 19.04 47.72 -11.70
N ALA A 115 20.24 47.40 -11.21
CA ALA A 115 21.04 48.30 -10.37
C ALA A 115 22.06 49.16 -11.17
N ALA A 116 22.19 48.95 -12.49
CA ALA A 116 23.21 49.62 -13.32
C ALA A 116 22.71 50.74 -14.25
N SER A 117 21.41 51.06 -14.29
CA SER A 117 20.86 52.08 -15.20
C SER A 117 20.29 53.33 -14.50
N GLY A 118 20.39 53.42 -13.18
CA GLY A 118 19.96 54.60 -12.41
C GLY A 118 21.10 55.56 -12.13
N GLY A 119 21.44 56.43 -13.07
CA GLY A 119 22.47 57.46 -12.84
C GLY A 119 22.69 58.37 -14.03
N GLY A 120 21.80 59.35 -14.23
CA GLY A 120 21.96 60.35 -15.28
C GLY A 120 20.83 61.37 -15.33
N SER A 121 20.52 61.98 -14.19
CA SER A 121 19.68 63.18 -14.12
C SER A 121 20.55 64.43 -14.25
N SER A 122 19.90 65.51 -14.71
CA SER A 122 20.28 66.94 -14.59
C SER A 122 21.08 67.47 -15.78
N SER A 123 20.49 68.28 -16.68
CA SER A 123 20.07 69.70 -16.56
C SER A 123 21.15 70.65 -17.03
#